data_AF-E1UIX5-F1
#
_entry.id   AF-E1UIX5-F1
#
_cell.length_a   1.000
_cell.length_b   1.000
_cell.length_c   1.000
_cell.angle_alpha   90.00
_cell.angle_beta   90.00
_cell.angle_gamma   90.00
#
_symmetry.space_group_name_H-M   'P 1'
#
loop_
_entity.id
_entity.type
_entity.pdbx_description
1 polymer ?
#
loop_
_entity_poly.entity_id
_entity_poly.type
_entity_poly.pdbx_seq_one_letter_code
_entity_poly.pdbx_strand_id
1 'polypeptide(L)' 'ETARVVNGLIDAGINGILSMGTLGEAATMTLDEKLDFMRALVDAAAGRVPVFVGTT' A
#
# COMPACT_ATOMS: atom_id res chain seq x y z
N GLU A 1 3.52 -10.42 2.72
CA GLU A 1 2.33 -9.82 3.38
C GLU A 1 1.62 -8.71 2.59
N THR A 2 2.29 -7.65 2.12
CA THR A 2 1.61 -6.54 1.40
C THR A 2 0.68 -7.03 0.28
N ALA A 3 1.18 -7.87 -0.63
CA ALA A 3 0.38 -8.40 -1.73
C ALA A 3 -0.86 -9.20 -1.28
N ARG A 4 -0.74 -10.00 -0.21
CA ARG A 4 -1.85 -10.79 0.34
C ARG A 4 -2.97 -9.87 0.84
N VAL A 5 -2.62 -8.81 1.58
CA VAL A 5 -3.60 -7.86 2.11
C VAL A 5 -4.23 -7.04 0.99
N VAL A 6 -3.43 -6.53 0.06
CA VAL A 6 -3.94 -5.76 -1.10
C VAL A 6 -4.94 -6.57 -1.92
N ASN A 7 -4.57 -7.81 -2.27
CA ASN A 7 -5.47 -8.71 -3.01
C ASN A 7 -6.77 -8.97 -2.23
N GLY A 8 -6.67 -9.31 -0.94
CA GLY A 8 -7.85 -9.59 -0.12
C GLY A 8 -8.78 -8.38 0.02
N LEU A 9 -8.25 -7.16 0.13
CA LEU A 9 -9.07 -5.95 0.18
C LEU A 9 -9.74 -5.68 -1.16
N ILE A 10 -9.02 -5.79 -2.28
CA ILE A 10 -9.57 -5.61 -3.63
C ILE A 10 -10.67 -6.64 -3.90
N ASP A 11 -10.43 -7.91 -3.55
CA ASP A 11 -11.41 -8.99 -3.70
C ASP A 11 -12.66 -8.78 -2.82
N ALA A 12 -12.51 -8.08 -1.69
CA ALA A 12 -13.61 -7.65 -0.83
C ALA A 12 -14.38 -6.42 -1.37
N GLY A 13 -13.98 -5.85 -2.51
CA GLY A 13 -14.73 -4.81 -3.22
C GLY A 13 -14.46 -3.37 -2.79
N ILE A 14 -13.28 -3.08 -2.21
CA ILE A 14 -12.90 -1.69 -1.91
C ILE A 14 -12.75 -0.85 -3.19
N ASN A 15 -12.94 0.46 -3.09
CA ASN A 15 -12.81 1.39 -4.23
C ASN A 15 -11.43 2.05 -4.36
N GLY A 16 -10.52 1.83 -3.41
CA GLY A 16 -9.21 2.49 -3.39
C GLY A 16 -8.42 2.15 -2.14
N ILE A 17 -7.10 2.29 -2.23
CA ILE A 17 -6.17 2.06 -1.12
C ILE A 17 -5.50 3.37 -0.75
N LEU A 18 -5.60 3.75 0.53
CA LEU A 18 -4.80 4.82 1.12
C LEU A 18 -3.80 4.17 2.09
N SER A 19 -2.51 4.37 1.86
CA SER A 19 -1.46 3.73 2.64
C SER A 19 -0.39 4.71 3.12
N MET A 20 0.52 4.22 3.97
CA MET A 20 1.60 5.00 4.58
C MET A 20 1.13 6.26 5.34
N GLY A 21 -0.06 6.20 5.92
CA GLY A 21 -0.51 7.15 6.94
C GLY A 21 -0.09 6.71 8.34
N THR A 22 -0.69 7.32 9.38
CA THR A 22 -0.40 6.99 10.79
C THR A 22 -0.55 5.50 11.11
N LEU A 23 -1.59 4.84 10.58
CA LEU A 23 -1.84 3.41 10.80
C LEU A 23 -0.92 2.50 9.98
N GLY A 24 -0.26 3.04 8.96
CA GLY A 24 0.77 2.34 8.20
C GLY A 24 2.17 2.46 8.83
N GLU A 25 2.28 3.15 9.96
CA GLU A 25 3.52 3.36 10.72
C GLU A 25 4.67 3.93 9.87
N ALA A 26 4.36 4.72 8.84
CA ALA A 26 5.38 5.22 7.91
C ALA A 26 6.49 6.05 8.60
N ALA A 27 6.20 6.62 9.78
CA ALA A 27 7.19 7.38 10.57
C ALA A 27 8.30 6.51 11.19
N THR A 28 8.11 5.18 11.30
CA THR A 28 9.10 4.26 11.87
C THR A 28 9.94 3.54 10.82
N MET A 29 9.61 3.72 9.53
CA MET A 29 10.27 3.07 8.41
C MET A 29 11.44 3.92 7.88
N THR A 30 12.50 3.23 7.49
CA THR A 30 13.58 3.80 6.66
C THR A 30 13.08 4.10 5.24
N LEU A 31 13.82 4.92 4.49
CA LEU A 31 13.47 5.23 3.10
C LEU A 31 13.41 3.98 2.21
N ASP A 32 14.35 3.04 2.39
CA ASP A 32 14.39 1.83 1.57
C ASP A 32 13.19 0.92 1.87
N GLU A 33 12.83 0.76 3.14
CA GLU A 33 11.61 0.02 3.53
C GLU A 33 10.35 0.67 2.95
N LYS A 34 10.28 2.02 2.96
CA LYS A 34 9.18 2.77 2.34
C LYS A 34 9.08 2.46 0.85
N LEU A 35 10.20 2.50 0.13
CA LEU A 35 10.26 2.23 -1.31
C LEU A 35 9.86 0.79 -1.64
N ASP A 36 10.33 -0.18 -0.87
CA ASP A 36 10.00 -1.59 -1.08
C ASP A 36 8.53 -1.89 -0.77
N PHE A 37 7.99 -1.29 0.28
CA PHE A 37 6.56 -1.38 0.57
C PHE A 37 5.71 -0.75 -0.54
N MET A 38 6.09 0.44 -1.02
CA MET A 38 5.39 1.11 -2.12
C MET A 38 5.40 0.30 -3.41
N ARG A 39 6.54 -0.30 -3.78
CA ARG A 39 6.64 -1.21 -4.93
C ARG A 39 5.69 -2.38 -4.78
N ALA A 40 5.76 -3.09 -3.65
CA ALA A 40 4.88 -4.23 -3.39
C ALA A 40 3.39 -3.85 -3.40
N LEU A 41 3.04 -2.67 -2.91
CA LEU A 41 1.68 -2.14 -2.91
C LEU A 41 1.18 -1.87 -4.33
N VAL A 42 1.95 -1.15 -5.15
CA VAL A 42 1.59 -0.78 -6.52
C VAL A 42 1.54 -2.02 -7.42
N ASP A 43 2.55 -2.89 -7.33
CA ASP A 43 2.61 -4.14 -8.10
C ASP A 43 1.44 -5.05 -7.77
N ALA A 44 1.11 -5.17 -6.48
CA ALA A 44 -0.05 -5.94 -6.07
C ALA A 44 -1.34 -5.29 -6.57
N ALA A 45 -1.54 -3.97 -6.41
CA ALA A 45 -2.77 -3.32 -6.86
C ALA A 45 -2.99 -3.45 -8.37
N ALA A 46 -1.92 -3.40 -9.17
CA ALA A 46 -1.92 -3.63 -10.61
C ALA A 46 -2.98 -2.77 -11.37
N GLY A 47 -3.24 -1.56 -10.88
CA GLY A 47 -4.23 -0.64 -11.47
C GLY A 47 -5.70 -1.02 -11.27
N ARG A 48 -6.02 -2.07 -10.50
CA ARG A 48 -7.42 -2.51 -10.24
C ARG A 48 -8.23 -1.49 -9.44
N VAL A 49 -7.56 -0.74 -8.56
CA VAL A 49 -8.12 0.38 -7.79
C VAL A 49 -7.07 1.50 -7.68
N PRO A 50 -7.47 2.77 -7.51
CA PRO A 50 -6.54 3.86 -7.24
C PRO A 50 -5.78 3.63 -5.92
N VAL A 51 -4.49 4.00 -5.93
CA VAL A 51 -3.60 3.90 -4.77
C VAL A 51 -3.06 5.28 -4.43
N PHE A 52 -3.21 5.69 -3.18
CA PHE A 52 -2.71 6.93 -2.61
C PHE A 52 -1.72 6.61 -1.49
N VAL A 53 -0.55 7.23 -1.52
CA VAL A 53 0.54 6.93 -0.58
C VAL A 53 1.08 8.21 0.05
N GLY A 54 1.23 8.21 1.37
CA GLY A 54 1.97 9.25 2.09
C GLY A 54 3.47 9.22 1.75
N THR A 55 4.03 10.34 1.30
CA THR A 55 5.42 10.44 0.82
C THR A 55 6.36 11.18 1.78
N THR A 56 5.86 11.65 2.91
CA THR A 56 6.61 12.34 3.97
C THR A 56 7.26 11.38 4.96
#